data_AF-A0A957EEZ3-F1
#
_entry.id   AF-A0A957EEZ3-F1
#
_cell.length_a   1.000
_cell.length_b   1.000
_cell.length_c   1.000
_cell.angle_alpha   90.00
_cell.angle_beta   90.00
_cell.angle_gamma   90.00
#
_symmetry.space_group_name_H-M   'P 1'
#
loop_
_entity.id
_entity.type
_entity.pdbx_description
1 polymer ?
#
loop_
_entity_poly.entity_id
_entity_poly.type
_entity_poly.pdbx_seq_one_letter_code
_entity_poly.pdbx_strand_id
1 'polypeptide(L)' 'MGDQKAHDYRAYLLRLWRESESAPWRASLENPHTGERVRFANDEQLFTYLQEQMTSSFTQDSYDA' A
#
# COMPACT_ATOMS: atom_id res chain seq x y z
N MET A 1 30.75 -2.04 -4.14
CA MET A 1 29.50 -1.60 -4.80
C MET A 1 28.44 -2.57 -4.34
N GLY A 2 27.57 -2.16 -3.41
CA GLY A 2 26.52 -3.06 -2.92
C GLY A 2 25.47 -3.23 -4.01
N ASP A 3 25.28 -4.45 -4.49
CA ASP A 3 24.16 -4.81 -5.36
C ASP A 3 22.87 -4.51 -4.60
N GLN A 4 22.26 -3.36 -4.91
CA GLN A 4 20.93 -3.01 -4.42
C GLN A 4 19.96 -3.93 -5.14
N LYS A 5 19.80 -5.16 -4.65
CA LYS A 5 18.61 -5.94 -4.93
C LYS A 5 17.44 -5.06 -4.51
N ALA A 6 16.70 -4.53 -5.47
CA ALA A 6 15.41 -3.92 -5.22
C ALA A 6 14.49 -5.05 -4.73
N HIS A 7 14.63 -5.37 -3.43
CA HIS A 7 13.74 -6.27 -2.74
C HIS A 7 12.34 -5.68 -2.87
N ASP A 8 11.35 -6.53 -3.15
CA ASP A 8 9.92 -6.21 -3.19
C ASP A 8 9.44 -5.62 -1.84
N TYR A 9 9.89 -4.41 -1.54
CA TYR A 9 9.67 -3.73 -0.29
C TYR A 9 8.72 -2.57 -0.55
N ARG A 10 7.50 -2.72 -0.03
CA ARG A 10 6.48 -1.67 -0.08
C ARG A 10 6.22 -1.18 1.34
N ALA A 11 6.37 0.12 1.54
CA ALA A 11 6.05 0.79 2.79
C ALA A 11 4.79 1.63 2.62
N TYR A 12 3.90 1.58 3.60
CA TYR A 12 2.71 2.41 3.66
C TYR A 12 2.50 2.94 5.07
N LEU A 13 1.99 4.16 5.18
CA LEU A 13 1.41 4.67 6.41
C LEU A 13 -0.06 4.26 6.48
N LEU A 14 -0.38 3.33 7.37
CA LEU A 14 -1.76 2.91 7.64
C LEU A 14 -2.40 3.82 8.68
N ARG A 15 -3.59 4.34 8.34
CA ARG A 15 -4.47 5.05 9.28
C ARG A 15 -5.78 4.28 9.39
N LEU A 16 -6.22 4.05 10.62
CA LEU A 16 -7.50 3.44 10.96
C LEU A 16 -8.28 4.41 11.84
N TRP A 17 -9.55 4.61 11.54
CA TRP A 17 -10.42 5.47 12.35
C TRP A 17 -11.87 5.03 12.26
N ARG A 18 -12.68 5.47 13.22
CA ARG A 18 -14.13 5.36 13.21
C ARG A 18 -14.71 6.68 13.70
N GLU A 19 -15.83 7.11 13.12
CA GLU A 19 -16.45 8.40 13.45
C GLU A 19 -17.21 8.37 14.79
N SER A 20 -17.67 7.18 15.20
CA SER A 20 -18.31 6.93 16.48
C SER A 20 -18.11 5.47 16.89
N GLU A 21 -18.52 5.11 18.11
CA GLU A 21 -18.39 3.73 18.57
C GLU A 21 -19.19 2.71 17.76
N SER A 22 -20.30 3.16 17.17
CA SER A 22 -21.18 2.37 16.32
C SER A 22 -20.86 2.51 14.82
N ALA A 23 -19.93 3.39 14.44
CA ALA A 23 -19.55 3.59 13.05
C ALA A 23 -18.62 2.47 12.57
N PRO A 24 -18.70 2.08 11.29
CA PRO A 24 -17.76 1.13 10.71
C PRO A 24 -16.34 1.70 10.72
N TRP A 25 -15.36 0.81 10.87
CA TRP A 25 -13.96 1.17 10.71
C TRP A 25 -13.68 1.62 9.27
N ARG A 26 -12.97 2.73 9.15
CA ARG A 26 -12.41 3.26 7.91
C ARG A 26 -10.90 3.09 7.93
N ALA A 27 -10.32 2.94 6.76
CA ALA A 27 -8.88 2.84 6.61
C ALA A 27 -8.37 3.72 5.47
N SER A 28 -7.11 4.12 5.56
CA SER A 28 -6.38 4.68 4.42
C SER A 28 -4.94 4.24 4.46
N LEU A 29 -4.38 3.96 3.28
CA LEU A 29 -2.96 3.78 3.08
C LEU A 29 -2.40 4.99 2.35
N GLU A 30 -1.23 5.44 2.79
CA GLU A 30 -0.47 6.47 2.10
C GLU A 30 0.92 5.94 1.77
N ASN A 31 1.32 6.07 0.51
CA ASN A 31 2.68 5.74 0.10
C ASN A 31 3.60 6.91 0.49
N PRO A 32 4.59 6.70 1.38
CA PRO A 32 5.46 7.77 1.85
C PRO A 32 6.40 8.30 0.77
N HIS A 33 6.64 7.55 -0.32
CA HIS A 33 7.54 7.96 -1.41
C HIS A 33 6.84 8.81 -2.46
N THR A 34 5.55 8.55 -2.73
CA THR A 34 4.77 9.26 -3.76
C THR A 34 3.74 10.23 -3.19
N GLY A 35 3.39 10.08 -1.90
CA GLY A 35 2.29 10.81 -1.28
C GLY A 35 0.90 10.35 -1.72
N GLU A 36 0.80 9.31 -2.57
CA GLU A 36 -0.46 8.77 -3.02
C GLU A 36 -1.24 8.17 -1.84
N ARG A 37 -2.53 8.51 -1.75
CA ARG A 37 -3.39 8.07 -0.65
C ARG A 37 -4.63 7.35 -1.19
N VAL A 38 -4.78 6.10 -0.76
CA VAL A 38 -5.95 5.26 -1.05
C VAL A 38 -6.81 5.16 0.20
N ARG A 39 -8.11 5.37 0.06
CA ARG A 39 -9.10 5.26 1.14
C ARG A 39 -9.96 4.03 0.94
N PHE A 40 -10.22 3.33 2.04
CA PHE A 40 -11.00 2.10 2.05
C PHE A 40 -12.25 2.30 2.90
N ALA A 41 -13.39 1.88 2.35
CA ALA A 41 -14.67 2.01 3.02
C ALA A 41 -14.88 0.92 4.08
N ASN A 42 -14.21 -0.22 3.94
CA ASN A 42 -14.21 -1.35 4.85
C ASN A 42 -12.83 -2.02 4.88
N ASP A 43 -12.68 -2.98 5.79
CA ASP A 43 -11.48 -3.79 6.00
C ASP A 43 -11.22 -4.76 4.84
N GLU A 44 -12.25 -5.36 4.26
CA GLU A 44 -12.11 -6.29 3.12
C GLU A 44 -11.37 -5.64 1.94
N GLN A 45 -11.77 -4.43 1.55
CA GLN A 45 -11.09 -3.68 0.47
C GLN A 45 -9.63 -3.38 0.78
N LEU A 46 -9.30 -3.08 2.04
CA LEU A 46 -7.92 -2.85 2.47
C LEU A 46 -7.08 -4.12 2.28
N PHE A 47 -7.60 -5.28 2.71
CA PHE A 47 -6.88 -6.54 2.61
C PHE A 47 -6.72 -7.00 1.16
N THR A 48 -7.77 -6.90 0.34
CA THR A 48 -7.68 -7.21 -1.10
C THR A 48 -6.61 -6.36 -1.77
N TYR A 49 -6.60 -5.05 -1.51
CA TYR A 49 -5.58 -4.16 -2.07
C TYR A 49 -4.16 -4.60 -1.65
N LEU A 50 -3.93 -4.86 -0.36
CA LEU A 50 -2.61 -5.30 0.11
C LEU A 50 -2.19 -6.63 -0.52
N GLN A 51 -3.10 -7.59 -0.70
CA GLN A 51 -2.81 -8.86 -1.38
C GLN A 51 -2.42 -8.67 -2.85
N GLU A 52 -3.12 -7.79 -3.57
CA GLU A 52 -2.79 -7.44 -4.96
C GLU A 52 -1.40 -6.79 -5.05
N GLN A 53 -1.05 -5.92 -4.09
CA GLN A 53 0.28 -5.31 -4.03
C GLN A 53 1.39 -6.33 -3.76
N MET A 54 1.13 -7.39 -2.98
CA MET A 54 2.11 -8.45 -2.72
C MET A 54 2.25 -9.43 -3.89
N THR A 55 1.15 -9.66 -4.62
CA THR A 55 1.13 -10.64 -5.73
C THR A 55 1.62 -10.05 -7.04
N SER A 56 1.44 -8.74 -7.23
CA SER A 56 1.96 -8.01 -8.38
C SER A 56 3.47 -7.86 -8.21
N SER A 57 4.25 -8.88 -8.56
CA SER A 57 5.71 -8.76 -8.73
C SER A 57 5.99 -7.55 -9.63
N PHE A 58 6.82 -6.63 -9.14
CA PHE A 58 7.16 -5.42 -9.88
C PHE A 58 7.94 -5.82 -11.15
N THR A 59 7.26 -5.93 -12.30
CA THR A 59 7.97 -5.91 -13.59
C THR A 59 8.45 -4.49 -13.77
N GLN A 60 9.65 -4.22 -13.23
CA GLN A 60 10.34 -2.97 -13.48
C GLN A 60 10.82 -3.00 -14.93
N ASP A 61 10.02 -2.39 -15.79
CA ASP A 61 10.38 -2.07 -17.17
C ASP A 61 11.76 -1.41 -17.22
N SER A 62 12.59 -1.97 -18.10
CA SER A 62 13.66 -1.32 -18.88
C SER A 62 14.29 -0.04 -18.30
N TYR A 63 15.54 -0.16 -17.82
CA TYR A 63 16.48 0.95 -17.87
C TYR A 63 17.43 0.68 -19.03
N ASP A 64 17.12 1.27 -20.18
CA ASP A 64 18.06 1.48 -21.28
C ASP A 64 19.21 2.38 -20.78
N ALA A 65 20.46 1.90 -20.90
CA ALA A 65 21.66 2.69 -21.14
C ALA A 65 22.85 1.78 -21.49
#